data_AF-A0A7Y2J8E8-F1
#
_entry.id   AF-A0A7Y2J8E8-F1
#
_cell.length_a   1.000
_cell.length_b   1.000
_cell.length_c   1.000
_cell.angle_alpha   90.00
_cell.angle_beta   90.00
_cell.angle_gamma   90.00
#
_symmetry.space_group_name_H-M   'P 1'
#
loop_
_entity.id
_entity.type
_entity.pdbx_description
1 polymer ?
#
loop_
_entity_poly.entity_id
_entity_poly.type
_entity_poly.pdbx_seq_one_letter_code
_entity_poly.pdbx_strand_id
1 'polypeptide(L)'
;MKPVTIEFKVKSDNQSFKEDCVTFDDIDALFEFVAPGGDCEKMPSDLNEIQMTFLSSHHPVIPPPNNTRNPIADKRATLQIGMVFFTGALSTLVQFSEVLIDKAGRGELSDGFLAAIHACD
;
A
#
# COMPACT_ATOMS: atom_id res chain seq x y z
N MET A 1 12.89 -2.35 -5.51
CA MET A 1 12.12 -1.44 -4.64
C MET A 1 12.10 -2.03 -3.23
N LYS A 2 11.60 -1.29 -2.24
CA LYS A 2 11.72 -1.61 -0.81
C LYS A 2 10.60 -2.57 -0.36
N PRO A 3 10.80 -3.37 0.71
CA PRO A 3 9.76 -4.26 1.21
C PRO A 3 8.52 -3.48 1.66
N VAL A 4 7.35 -4.01 1.36
CA VAL A 4 6.04 -3.45 1.72
C VAL A 4 5.35 -4.39 2.68
N THR A 5 4.95 -3.90 3.85
CA THR A 5 4.08 -4.65 4.75
C THR A 5 2.68 -4.10 4.62
N ILE A 6 1.73 -4.94 4.23
CA ILE A 6 0.31 -4.64 4.29
C ILE A 6 -0.25 -5.21 5.59
N GLU A 7 -0.90 -4.35 6.37
CA GLU A 7 -1.66 -4.68 7.56
C GLU A 7 -3.15 -4.40 7.29
N PHE A 8 -3.99 -5.43 7.39
CA PHE A 8 -5.44 -5.29 7.23
C PHE A 8 -6.11 -5.07 8.59
N LYS A 9 -6.96 -4.03 8.71
CA LYS A 9 -7.75 -3.76 9.92
C LYS A 9 -9.24 -3.93 9.64
N VAL A 10 -9.77 -5.08 10.03
CA VAL A 10 -11.20 -5.42 9.96
C VAL A 10 -11.86 -5.04 11.29
N LYS A 11 -13.03 -4.38 11.25
CA LYS A 11 -13.83 -4.10 12.47
C LYS A 11 -15.00 -5.08 12.51
N SER A 12 -15.06 -5.93 13.53
CA SER A 12 -16.24 -6.74 13.84
C SER A 12 -16.94 -6.16 15.07
N ASP A 13 -18.28 -6.22 15.10
CA ASP A 13 -19.17 -5.56 16.07
C ASP A 13 -18.96 -5.91 17.56
N ASN A 14 -17.99 -6.77 17.91
CA ASN A 14 -17.62 -6.98 19.31
C ASN A 14 -16.23 -7.61 19.53
N GLN A 15 -15.16 -6.83 19.35
CA GLN A 15 -13.77 -7.19 19.74
C GLN A 15 -13.23 -8.47 19.09
N SER A 16 -12.79 -8.39 17.84
CA SER A 16 -11.55 -9.05 17.43
C SER A 16 -11.06 -8.46 16.11
N PHE A 17 -9.86 -7.88 16.15
CA PHE A 17 -9.12 -7.50 14.96
C PHE A 17 -8.48 -8.78 14.43
N LYS A 18 -8.79 -9.18 13.20
CA LYS A 18 -7.95 -10.16 12.48
C LYS A 18 -6.88 -9.35 11.76
N GLU A 19 -5.72 -9.23 12.40
CA GLU A 19 -4.52 -8.69 11.79
C GLU A 19 -3.97 -9.76 10.85
N ASP A 20 -4.26 -9.63 9.56
CA ASP A 20 -3.53 -10.37 8.54
C ASP A 20 -2.43 -9.43 8.02
N CYS A 21 -1.19 -9.89 8.13
CA CYS A 21 0.00 -9.12 7.77
C CYS A 21 0.68 -9.85 6.63
N VAL A 22 0.65 -9.26 5.43
CA VAL A 22 1.38 -9.78 4.28
C VAL A 22 2.56 -8.87 4.02
N THR A 23 3.76 -9.44 4.02
CA THR A 23 4.98 -8.69 3.67
C THR A 23 5.45 -9.13 2.30
N PHE A 24 5.66 -8.14 1.45
CA PHE A 24 6.18 -8.30 0.10
C PHE A 24 7.61 -7.78 0.05
N ASP A 25 8.47 -8.48 -0.66
CA ASP A 25 9.86 -8.07 -0.84
C ASP A 25 9.99 -6.89 -1.82
N ASP A 26 8.99 -6.69 -2.69
CA ASP A 26 8.93 -5.60 -3.65
C ASP A 26 7.48 -5.18 -4.00
N ILE A 27 7.39 -4.16 -4.85
CA ILE A 27 6.13 -3.54 -5.26
C ILE A 27 5.42 -4.34 -6.37
N ASP A 28 6.14 -5.13 -7.15
CA ASP A 28 5.54 -5.93 -8.21
C ASP A 28 4.70 -7.05 -7.59
N ALA A 29 5.22 -7.70 -6.54
CA ALA A 29 4.48 -8.69 -5.76
C ALA A 29 3.23 -8.10 -5.06
N LEU A 30 3.29 -6.83 -4.63
CA LEU A 30 2.11 -6.09 -4.16
C LEU A 30 1.08 -5.94 -5.29
N PHE A 31 1.51 -5.58 -6.50
CA PHE A 31 0.58 -5.43 -7.63
C PHE A 31 0.02 -6.76 -8.11
N GLU A 32 0.78 -7.85 -8.05
CA GLU A 32 0.25 -9.20 -8.28
C GLU A 32 -0.82 -9.57 -7.24
N PHE A 33 -0.60 -9.19 -5.97
CA PHE A 33 -1.57 -9.41 -4.91
C PHE A 33 -2.89 -8.66 -5.14
N VAL A 34 -2.83 -7.40 -5.59
CA VAL A 34 -4.03 -6.57 -5.85
C VAL A 34 -4.60 -6.68 -7.26
N ALA A 35 -3.99 -7.45 -8.15
CA ALA A 35 -4.46 -7.69 -9.52
C ALA A 35 -5.72 -8.57 -9.57
N PRO A 36 -6.50 -8.56 -10.68
CA PRO A 36 -7.62 -9.47 -10.89
C PRO A 36 -7.20 -10.94 -10.74
N GLY A 37 -7.99 -11.74 -10.00
CA GLY A 37 -7.65 -13.11 -9.62
C GLY A 37 -6.56 -13.25 -8.55
N GLY A 38 -6.03 -12.12 -8.04
CA GLY A 38 -5.09 -12.06 -6.94
C GLY A 38 -5.75 -12.28 -5.57
N ASP A 39 -4.93 -12.39 -4.54
CA ASP A 39 -5.40 -12.70 -3.19
C ASP A 39 -6.21 -11.57 -2.54
N CYS A 40 -6.13 -10.35 -3.08
CA CYS A 40 -6.98 -9.23 -2.67
C CYS A 40 -8.48 -9.48 -2.91
N GLU A 41 -8.86 -10.39 -3.82
CA GLU A 41 -10.27 -10.76 -4.02
C GLU A 41 -10.85 -11.58 -2.85
N LYS A 42 -9.98 -12.16 -2.02
CA LYS A 42 -10.37 -12.93 -0.82
C LYS A 42 -10.53 -12.04 0.40
N MET A 43 -10.42 -10.73 0.23
CA MET A 43 -10.61 -9.76 1.29
C MET A 43 -12.01 -9.88 1.93
N PRO A 44 -12.11 -9.79 3.27
CA PRO A 44 -13.41 -9.71 3.92
C PRO A 44 -14.23 -8.53 3.41
N SER A 45 -15.54 -8.71 3.22
CA SER A 45 -16.45 -7.62 2.85
C SER A 45 -16.56 -6.54 3.93
N ASP A 46 -16.22 -6.88 5.18
CA ASP A 46 -16.41 -6.04 6.36
C ASP A 46 -15.11 -5.27 6.72
N LEU A 47 -14.29 -4.97 5.71
CA LEU A 47 -13.09 -4.16 5.89
C LEU A 47 -13.48 -2.73 6.25
N ASN A 48 -12.78 -2.17 7.25
CA ASN A 48 -12.95 -0.77 7.64
C ASN A 48 -11.73 0.07 7.23
N GLU A 49 -10.53 -0.51 7.32
CA GLU A 49 -9.30 0.19 6.96
C GLU A 49 -8.24 -0.80 6.46
N ILE A 50 -7.50 -0.40 5.42
CA ILE A 50 -6.33 -1.13 4.92
C ILE A 50 -5.11 -0.24 5.13
N GLN A 51 -4.14 -0.67 5.93
CA GLN A 51 -2.89 0.04 6.11
C GLN A 51 -1.79 -0.63 5.29
N MET A 52 -1.12 0.11 4.42
CA MET A 52 0.04 -0.35 3.67
C MET A 52 1.26 0.48 4.08
N THR A 53 2.24 -0.15 4.71
CA THR A 53 3.47 0.51 5.15
C THR A 53 4.64 0.09 4.27
N PHE A 54 5.15 1.05 3.50
CA PHE A 54 6.42 0.91 2.79
C PHE A 54 7.56 1.06 3.80
N LEU A 55 8.21 -0.06 4.11
CA LEU A 55 9.35 -0.05 5.03
C LEU A 55 10.55 0.56 4.30
N SER A 56 11.21 1.53 4.94
CA SER A 56 12.56 1.89 4.51
C SER A 56 13.47 0.71 4.81
N SER A 57 13.96 0.04 3.77
CA SER A 57 14.98 -0.99 3.96
C SER A 57 16.15 -0.37 4.73
N HIS A 58 16.43 -0.91 5.91
CA HIS A 58 17.55 -0.53 6.76
C HIS A 58 18.90 -1.02 6.19
N HIS A 59 19.02 -1.17 4.86
CA HIS A 59 20.29 -1.48 4.22
C HIS A 59 21.05 -0.18 3.93
N PRO A 60 22.33 -0.07 4.31
CA PRO A 60 23.15 1.07 3.98
C PRO A 60 23.40 1.04 2.48
N VAL A 61 22.56 1.73 1.70
CA VAL A 61 22.90 2.04 0.32
C VAL A 61 24.11 2.95 0.42
N ILE A 62 25.29 2.44 0.04
CA ILE A 62 26.49 3.24 -0.13
C ILE A 62 26.67 3.45 -1.64
N PRO A 63 26.72 4.71 -2.11
CA PRO A 63 26.41 5.92 -1.37
C PRO A 63 24.89 6.02 -1.12
N PRO A 64 24.45 6.69 -0.04
CA PRO A 64 23.02 6.87 0.20
C PRO A 64 22.41 7.56 -1.02
N PRO A 65 21.15 7.29 -1.41
CA PRO A 65 20.39 8.25 -2.19
C PRO A 65 20.09 9.39 -1.22
N ASN A 66 21.13 10.12 -0.84
CA ASN A 66 20.99 11.26 0.04
C ASN A 66 20.29 12.27 -0.86
N ASN A 67 18.98 12.40 -0.71
CA ASN A 67 18.28 13.55 -1.25
C ASN A 67 18.70 14.79 -0.43
N THR A 68 20.01 15.03 -0.27
CA THR A 68 20.59 16.14 0.50
C THR A 68 20.18 17.49 -0.07
N ARG A 69 19.83 17.52 -1.36
CA ARG A 69 19.26 18.69 -2.05
C ARG A 69 17.72 18.73 -2.00
N ASN A 70 17.06 17.63 -1.66
CA ASN A 70 15.60 17.53 -1.54
C ASN A 70 15.20 16.64 -0.35
N PRO A 71 15.41 17.07 0.90
CA PRO A 71 15.14 16.24 2.08
C PRO A 71 13.65 15.94 2.26
N ILE A 72 12.76 16.62 1.53
CA ILE A 72 11.32 16.36 1.53
C ILE A 72 11.02 14.99 0.90
N ALA A 73 11.85 14.52 -0.05
CA ALA A 73 11.68 13.23 -0.71
C ALA A 73 11.75 12.03 0.26
N ASP A 74 12.49 12.17 1.36
CA ASP A 74 12.65 11.12 2.38
C ASP A 74 11.73 11.33 3.59
N LYS A 75 10.95 12.41 3.64
CA LYS A 75 9.98 12.61 4.73
C LYS A 75 8.93 11.52 4.69
N ARG A 76 8.62 10.98 5.87
CA ARG A 76 7.50 10.05 6.04
C ARG A 76 6.19 10.81 5.85
N ALA A 77 5.33 10.28 5.01
CA ALA A 77 3.99 10.80 4.75
C ALA A 77 2.99 9.63 4.69
N THR A 78 1.71 9.98 4.73
CA THR A 78 0.59 9.05 4.53
C THR A 78 -0.29 9.58 3.41
N LEU A 79 -0.53 8.73 2.42
CA LEU A 79 -1.48 8.97 1.33
C LEU A 79 -2.73 8.12 1.63
N GLN A 80 -3.89 8.77 1.75
CA GLN A 80 -5.18 8.11 1.91
C GLN A 80 -5.94 8.13 0.59
N ILE A 81 -6.46 6.97 0.17
CA ILE A 81 -7.36 6.84 -0.98
C ILE A 81 -8.50 5.91 -0.55
N GLY A 82 -9.69 6.48 -0.35
CA GLY A 82 -10.82 5.79 0.25
C GLY A 82 -10.43 5.22 1.62
N MET A 83 -10.57 3.91 1.76
CA MET A 83 -10.27 3.15 3.00
C MET A 83 -8.81 2.66 3.08
N VAL A 84 -7.98 2.99 2.09
CA VAL A 84 -6.58 2.52 2.00
C VAL A 84 -5.61 3.63 2.37
N PHE A 85 -4.74 3.35 3.34
CA PHE A 85 -3.72 4.25 3.88
C PHE A 85 -2.33 3.75 3.53
N PHE A 86 -1.64 4.45 2.63
CA PHE A 86 -0.27 4.15 2.23
C PHE A 86 0.71 5.04 3.01
N THR A 87 1.57 4.44 3.83
CA THR A 87 2.55 5.16 4.65
C THR A 87 3.97 4.82 4.22
N GLY A 88 4.79 5.83 3.92
CA GLY A 88 6.14 5.62 3.41
C GLY A 88 6.92 6.91 3.23
N ALA A 89 8.09 6.85 2.59
CA ALA A 89 8.80 8.04 2.13
C ALA A 89 8.00 8.74 1.02
N LEU A 90 7.95 10.07 1.02
CA LEU A 90 7.15 10.83 0.06
C LEU A 90 7.49 10.48 -1.39
N SER A 91 8.77 10.36 -1.72
CA SER A 91 9.23 9.94 -3.06
C SER A 91 8.68 8.57 -3.48
N THR A 92 8.62 7.62 -2.54
CA THR A 92 8.04 6.30 -2.77
C THR A 92 6.54 6.40 -3.00
N LEU A 93 5.82 7.19 -2.19
CA LEU A 93 4.37 7.37 -2.36
C LEU A 93 4.02 8.03 -3.70
N VAL A 94 4.79 9.02 -4.15
CA VAL A 94 4.58 9.67 -5.46
C VAL A 94 4.76 8.65 -6.59
N GLN A 95 5.90 7.94 -6.63
CA GLN A 95 6.15 6.92 -7.66
C GLN A 95 5.10 5.81 -7.63
N PHE A 96 4.75 5.33 -6.44
CA PHE A 96 3.71 4.32 -6.28
C PHE A 96 2.35 4.81 -6.78
N SER A 97 1.97 6.06 -6.47
CA SER A 97 0.69 6.63 -6.91
C SER A 97 0.57 6.74 -8.43
N GLU A 98 1.66 7.06 -9.14
CA GLU A 98 1.67 7.09 -10.60
C GLU A 98 1.38 5.71 -11.19
N VAL A 99 2.04 4.67 -10.69
CA VAL A 99 1.83 3.28 -11.14
C VAL A 99 0.44 2.78 -10.77
N LEU A 100 -0.03 3.08 -9.55
CA LEU A 100 -1.36 2.73 -9.09
C LEU A 100 -2.45 3.31 -10.00
N ILE A 101 -2.35 4.59 -10.36
CA ILE A 101 -3.33 5.27 -11.23
C ILE A 101 -3.30 4.68 -12.64
N ASP A 102 -2.11 4.43 -13.21
CA ASP A 102 -1.98 3.81 -14.53
C ASP A 102 -2.61 2.40 -14.56
N LYS A 103 -2.31 1.56 -13.55
CA LYS A 103 -2.89 0.22 -13.42
C LYS A 103 -4.40 0.23 -13.21
N ALA A 104 -4.92 1.17 -12.41
CA ALA A 104 -6.36 1.37 -12.24
C ALA A 104 -7.02 1.72 -13.59
N GLY A 105 -6.44 2.64 -14.34
CA GLY A 105 -6.94 3.05 -15.66
C GLY A 105 -6.90 1.94 -16.72
N ARG A 106 -6.01 0.95 -16.56
CA ARG A 106 -5.89 -0.23 -17.43
C ARG A 106 -6.78 -1.41 -17.00
N GLY A 107 -7.46 -1.32 -15.87
CA GLY A 107 -8.23 -2.45 -15.31
C GLY A 107 -7.33 -3.57 -14.78
N GLU A 108 -6.11 -3.26 -14.36
CA GLU A 108 -5.14 -4.21 -13.80
C GLU A 108 -5.22 -4.33 -12.27
N LEU A 109 -6.29 -3.79 -11.67
CA LEU A 109 -6.58 -3.92 -10.24
C LEU A 109 -7.86 -4.73 -10.06
N SER A 110 -7.91 -5.57 -9.03
CA SER A 110 -9.06 -6.38 -8.66
C SER A 110 -10.25 -5.52 -8.23
N ASP A 111 -11.46 -6.04 -8.45
CA ASP A 111 -12.70 -5.37 -8.06
C ASP A 111 -12.76 -5.10 -6.55
N GLY A 112 -12.25 -6.02 -5.73
CA GLY A 112 -12.18 -5.85 -4.28
C GLY A 112 -11.27 -4.68 -3.86
N PHE A 113 -10.11 -4.55 -4.49
CA PHE A 113 -9.21 -3.44 -4.24
C PHE A 113 -9.77 -2.10 -4.75
N LEU A 114 -10.39 -2.11 -5.94
CA LEU A 114 -11.08 -0.94 -6.50
C LEU A 114 -12.21 -0.47 -5.59
N ALA A 115 -12.99 -1.38 -5.02
CA ALA A 115 -14.04 -1.06 -4.06
C ALA A 115 -13.48 -0.35 -2.82
N ALA A 116 -12.36 -0.84 -2.28
CA ALA A 116 -11.73 -0.25 -1.09
C ALA A 116 -11.18 1.17 -1.34
N ILE A 117 -10.60 1.44 -2.51
CA ILE A 117 -10.10 2.78 -2.86
C ILE A 117 -11.21 3.74 -3.30
N HIS A 118 -12.36 3.23 -3.76
CA HIS A 118 -13.54 4.03 -4.15
C HIS A 118 -14.54 4.27 -3.01
N ALA A 119 -14.43 3.52 -1.90
CA ALA A 119 -15.28 3.73 -0.75
C ALA A 119 -15.15 5.18 -0.24
N CYS A 120 -16.29 5.88 -0.18
CA CYS A 120 -16.38 7.19 0.47
C CYS A 120 -16.54 6.98 1.98
N ASP A 121 -15.84 7.78 2.78
CA ASP A 121 -16.07 7.92 4.23
C ASP A 121 -17.54 8.26 4.55
#